data_AF-A0A3D0RXQ1-F1
#
_entry.id   AF-A0A3D0RXQ1-F1
#
_cell.length_a   1.000
_cell.length_b   1.000
_cell.length_c   1.000
_cell.angle_alpha   90.00
_cell.angle_beta   90.00
_cell.angle_gamma   90.00
#
_symmetry.space_group_name_H-M   'P 1'
#
loop_
_entity.id
_entity.type
_entity.pdbx_description
1 polymer ?
#
loop_
_entity_poly.entity_id
_entity_poly.type
_entity_poly.pdbx_seq_one_letter_code
_entity_poly.pdbx_strand_id
1 'polypeptide(L)'
;MGGTFLLGVGCQKGGTAWLFHYLESSAQVDPGFRKEYHVWDALDLPSGGLARQRIENQGGERAAFLRDPERYFDYFTGLLGRDGTRLTADITPGYAALSTERLAMIRAGFEDRGVRPVAAFLLRDPVERVWSAARMDVRRRGAEATEDPETWISRMYVRPMYADRTRYDLTMAALEQAFPRSAIFYGFYERLFSADTLRPLCELLGIDFHEPDVDRQVNVSPKAEGATLPEETRRTIARHFAPVYDAVQLRFPDLDLSALWPSARLL
;
A
#
# COMPACT_ATOMS: atom_id res chain seq x y z
N MET A 1 -16.87 -16.04 15.98
CA MET A 1 -17.00 -15.93 14.51
C MET A 1 -15.60 -15.68 13.99
N GLY A 2 -15.06 -16.57 13.17
CA GLY A 2 -13.68 -16.48 12.69
C GLY A 2 -13.67 -15.93 11.27
N GLY A 3 -12.80 -14.96 11.02
CA GLY A 3 -12.56 -14.37 9.71
C GLY A 3 -11.23 -13.62 9.71
N THR A 4 -10.84 -13.11 8.56
CA THR A 4 -9.58 -12.39 8.38
C THR A 4 -9.83 -10.89 8.22
N PHE A 5 -9.02 -10.07 8.86
CA PHE A 5 -8.90 -8.65 8.54
C PHE A 5 -7.57 -8.39 7.83
N LEU A 6 -7.61 -7.77 6.66
CA LEU A 6 -6.42 -7.35 5.92
C LEU A 6 -6.12 -5.88 6.13
N LEU A 7 -4.95 -5.60 6.72
CA LEU A 7 -4.35 -4.26 6.77
C LEU A 7 -3.40 -4.07 5.58
N GLY A 8 -3.88 -3.42 4.52
CA GLY A 8 -3.05 -3.08 3.36
C GLY A 8 -2.31 -1.77 3.58
N VAL A 9 -1.03 -1.82 3.94
CA VAL A 9 -0.31 -0.62 4.40
C VAL A 9 0.34 0.21 3.29
N GLY A 10 0.50 -0.34 2.09
CA GLY A 10 1.17 0.36 1.01
C GLY A 10 1.72 -0.54 -0.09
N CYS A 11 2.67 -0.06 -0.89
CA CYS A 11 3.12 1.33 -0.98
C CYS A 11 2.20 2.15 -1.89
N GLN A 12 2.24 3.47 -1.74
CA GLN A 12 1.55 4.34 -2.69
C GLN A 12 2.19 4.16 -4.08
N LYS A 13 1.35 3.90 -5.09
CA LYS A 13 1.75 3.56 -6.47
C LYS A 13 2.35 2.14 -6.64
N GLY A 14 2.22 1.28 -5.63
CA GLY A 14 2.60 -0.13 -5.67
C GLY A 14 1.49 -1.11 -6.09
N GLY A 15 0.36 -0.63 -6.64
CA GLY A 15 -0.73 -1.50 -7.12
C GLY A 15 -1.85 -1.79 -6.11
N THR A 16 -1.87 -1.12 -4.95
CA THR A 16 -2.90 -1.34 -3.91
C THR A 16 -4.34 -1.13 -4.37
N ALA A 17 -4.58 -0.24 -5.34
CA ALA A 17 -5.91 -0.04 -5.92
C ALA A 17 -6.36 -1.25 -6.76
N TRP A 18 -5.44 -1.85 -7.51
CA TRP A 18 -5.74 -3.06 -8.26
C TRP A 18 -6.00 -4.23 -7.31
N LEU A 19 -5.15 -4.40 -6.28
CA LEU A 19 -5.36 -5.45 -5.27
C LEU A 19 -6.70 -5.30 -4.57
N PHE A 20 -7.09 -4.07 -4.19
CA PHE A 20 -8.41 -3.81 -3.60
C PHE A 20 -9.54 -4.32 -4.49
N HIS A 21 -9.52 -3.99 -5.78
CA HIS A 21 -10.57 -4.43 -6.71
C HIS A 21 -10.54 -5.92 -7.02
N TYR A 22 -9.36 -6.54 -7.02
CA TYR A 22 -9.24 -7.99 -7.10
C TYR A 22 -9.90 -8.67 -5.90
N LEU A 23 -9.65 -8.19 -4.68
CA LEU A 23 -10.27 -8.76 -3.48
C LEU A 23 -11.78 -8.50 -3.45
N GLU A 24 -12.21 -7.28 -3.75
CA GLU A 24 -13.61 -6.85 -3.80
C GLU A 24 -14.46 -7.65 -4.79
N SER A 25 -13.87 -8.23 -5.85
CA SER A 25 -14.62 -9.04 -6.81
C SER A 25 -14.99 -10.44 -6.32
N SER A 26 -14.47 -10.88 -5.16
CA SER A 26 -14.83 -12.17 -4.57
C SER A 26 -16.03 -12.01 -3.64
N ALA A 27 -17.01 -12.91 -3.76
CA ALA A 27 -18.18 -12.95 -2.89
C ALA A 27 -17.84 -13.24 -1.40
N GLN A 28 -16.60 -13.64 -1.11
CA GLN A 28 -16.13 -13.93 0.25
C GLN A 28 -15.51 -12.70 0.94
N VAL A 29 -15.51 -11.55 0.27
CA VAL A 29 -14.82 -10.34 0.73
C VAL A 29 -15.81 -9.19 0.87
N ASP A 30 -15.79 -8.54 2.03
CA ASP A 30 -16.46 -7.26 2.26
C ASP A 30 -15.45 -6.23 2.76
N PRO A 31 -14.88 -5.38 1.90
CA PRO A 31 -13.91 -4.36 2.30
C PRO A 31 -14.57 -3.15 2.97
N GLY A 32 -15.89 -3.17 3.19
CA GLY A 32 -16.66 -2.07 3.71
C GLY A 32 -17.00 -1.01 2.66
N PHE A 33 -17.28 0.21 3.09
CA PHE A 33 -17.86 1.24 2.23
C PHE A 33 -16.87 1.97 1.32
N ARG A 34 -15.55 1.74 1.43
CA ARG A 34 -14.55 2.40 0.57
C ARG A 34 -13.16 1.76 0.65
N LYS A 35 -12.29 2.14 -0.28
CA LYS A 35 -10.84 2.10 -0.09
C LYS A 35 -10.32 3.35 0.63
N GLU A 36 -9.14 3.25 1.22
CA GLU A 36 -8.41 4.36 1.84
C GLU A 36 -9.24 5.04 2.94
N TYR A 37 -9.41 4.34 4.05
CA TYR A 37 -10.14 4.83 5.21
C TYR A 37 -9.41 5.99 5.90
N HIS A 38 -8.07 6.00 5.85
CA HIS A 38 -7.25 7.06 6.42
C HIS A 38 -7.57 7.36 7.90
N VAL A 39 -7.71 6.31 8.71
CA VAL A 39 -7.99 6.47 10.16
C VAL A 39 -6.67 6.70 10.89
N TRP A 40 -5.76 5.73 10.80
CA TRP A 40 -4.57 5.72 11.63
C TRP A 40 -3.51 6.74 11.21
N ASP A 41 -3.31 6.95 9.90
CA ASP A 41 -2.41 7.98 9.41
C ASP A 41 -2.91 9.39 9.70
N ALA A 42 -4.23 9.62 9.66
CA ALA A 42 -4.84 10.89 10.05
C ALA A 42 -4.70 11.19 11.55
N LEU A 43 -4.69 10.16 12.40
CA LEU A 43 -4.51 10.31 13.86
C LEU A 43 -3.04 10.51 14.24
N ASP A 44 -2.13 9.77 13.62
CA ASP A 44 -0.76 9.64 14.13
C ASP A 44 0.27 10.44 13.34
N LEU A 45 0.05 10.63 12.04
CA LEU A 45 1.09 11.15 11.16
C LEU A 45 0.88 12.63 10.86
N PRO A 46 1.94 13.46 10.91
CA PRO A 46 1.86 14.86 10.48
C PRO A 46 1.34 15.01 9.03
N SER A 47 1.72 14.08 8.14
CA SER A 47 1.23 14.05 6.76
C SER A 47 -0.28 13.75 6.63
N GLY A 48 -0.89 13.21 7.69
CA GLY A 48 -2.31 12.90 7.77
C GLY A 48 -3.19 14.09 8.17
N GLY A 49 -2.61 15.23 8.60
CA GLY A 49 -3.37 16.37 9.12
C GLY A 49 -4.42 16.92 8.13
N LEU A 50 -4.07 17.05 6.84
CA LEU A 50 -5.04 17.47 5.82
C LEU A 50 -6.14 16.42 5.56
N ALA A 51 -5.81 15.13 5.68
CA ALA A 51 -6.80 14.07 5.57
C ALA A 51 -7.76 14.10 6.77
N ARG A 52 -7.22 14.25 7.99
CA ARG A 52 -7.99 14.41 9.23
C ARG A 52 -8.99 15.55 9.11
N GLN A 53 -8.52 16.76 8.80
CA GLN A 53 -9.39 17.94 8.67
C GLN A 53 -10.51 17.70 7.63
N ARG A 54 -10.16 17.10 6.48
CA ARG A 54 -11.16 16.78 5.44
C ARG A 54 -12.19 15.77 5.95
N ILE A 55 -11.77 14.72 6.66
CA ILE A 55 -12.66 13.68 7.19
C ILE A 55 -13.59 14.27 8.25
N GLU A 56 -13.05 15.04 9.19
CA GLU A 56 -13.83 15.71 10.25
C GLU A 56 -14.89 16.64 9.66
N ASN A 57 -14.53 17.44 8.64
CA ASN A 57 -15.46 18.32 7.94
C ASN A 57 -16.54 17.57 7.14
N GLN A 58 -16.21 16.40 6.57
CA GLN A 58 -17.16 15.59 5.81
C GLN A 58 -18.11 14.80 6.72
N GLY A 59 -17.72 14.50 7.95
CA GLY A 59 -18.50 13.67 8.87
C GLY A 59 -18.56 12.19 8.45
N GLY A 60 -19.62 11.50 8.89
CA GLY A 60 -19.87 10.09 8.61
C GLY A 60 -18.97 9.10 9.38
N GLU A 61 -18.94 7.84 8.91
CA GLU A 61 -18.26 6.72 9.58
C GLU A 61 -16.77 6.97 9.82
N ARG A 62 -16.03 7.50 8.84
CA ARG A 62 -14.61 7.80 9.03
C ARG A 62 -14.39 8.82 10.15
N ALA A 63 -15.22 9.87 10.22
CA ALA A 63 -15.12 10.84 11.31
C ALA A 63 -15.50 10.22 12.66
N ALA A 64 -16.41 9.23 12.67
CA ALA A 64 -16.70 8.46 13.87
C ALA A 64 -15.49 7.62 14.32
N PHE A 65 -14.79 6.96 13.39
CA PHE A 65 -13.56 6.20 13.69
C PHE A 65 -12.43 7.09 14.22
N LEU A 66 -12.28 8.31 13.70
CA LEU A 66 -11.29 9.27 14.22
C LEU A 66 -11.60 9.71 15.66
N ARG A 67 -12.88 9.87 16.00
CA ARG A 67 -13.30 10.27 17.35
C ARG A 67 -13.22 9.12 18.35
N ASP A 68 -13.53 7.91 17.88
CA ASP A 68 -13.63 6.71 18.70
C ASP A 68 -13.08 5.51 17.90
N PRO A 69 -11.78 5.21 18.04
CA PRO A 69 -11.13 4.14 17.29
C PRO A 69 -11.68 2.73 17.55
N GLU A 70 -12.39 2.50 18.67
CA GLU A 70 -13.03 1.18 18.91
C GLU A 70 -14.08 0.87 17.83
N ARG A 71 -14.75 1.90 17.31
CA ARG A 71 -15.71 1.76 16.21
C ARG A 71 -15.09 1.26 14.92
N TYR A 72 -13.80 1.51 14.69
CA TYR A 72 -13.09 0.97 13.54
C TYR A 72 -13.05 -0.56 13.62
N PHE A 73 -12.65 -1.10 14.77
CA PHE A 73 -12.55 -2.53 14.99
C PHE A 73 -13.92 -3.20 15.02
N ASP A 74 -14.92 -2.58 15.65
CA ASP A 74 -16.29 -3.08 15.70
C ASP A 74 -16.93 -3.10 14.30
N TYR A 75 -16.70 -2.06 13.51
CA TYR A 75 -17.18 -1.97 12.14
C TYR A 75 -16.65 -3.14 11.29
N PHE A 76 -15.32 -3.30 11.24
CA PHE A 76 -14.70 -4.34 10.41
C PHE A 76 -15.01 -5.76 10.91
N THR A 77 -15.05 -5.97 12.23
CA THR A 77 -15.50 -7.24 12.82
C THR A 77 -16.97 -7.52 12.47
N GLY A 78 -17.83 -6.50 12.48
CA GLY A 78 -19.24 -6.62 12.12
C GLY A 78 -19.48 -7.04 10.67
N LEU A 79 -18.60 -6.63 9.73
CA LEU A 79 -18.69 -7.05 8.33
C LEU A 79 -18.51 -8.57 8.16
N LEU A 80 -17.68 -9.19 9.01
CA LEU A 80 -17.47 -10.65 9.03
C LEU A 80 -18.68 -11.44 9.56
N GLY A 81 -19.68 -10.75 10.13
CA GLY A 81 -20.94 -11.38 10.55
C GLY A 81 -21.93 -11.63 9.41
N ARG A 82 -21.64 -11.15 8.19
CA ARG A 82 -22.48 -11.36 7.01
C ARG A 82 -22.25 -12.77 6.43
N ASP A 83 -23.32 -13.39 5.94
CA ASP A 83 -23.24 -14.74 5.39
C ASP A 83 -22.28 -14.80 4.20
N GLY A 84 -21.42 -15.81 4.17
CA GLY A 84 -20.38 -16.00 3.16
C GLY A 84 -19.13 -15.11 3.28
N THR A 85 -19.14 -14.04 4.09
CA THR A 85 -17.98 -13.16 4.25
C THR A 85 -16.89 -13.83 5.10
N ARG A 86 -15.68 -13.94 4.55
CA ARG A 86 -14.49 -14.49 5.25
C ARG A 86 -13.38 -13.47 5.43
N LEU A 87 -13.38 -12.42 4.63
CA LEU A 87 -12.35 -11.39 4.62
C LEU A 87 -12.98 -10.01 4.65
N THR A 88 -12.39 -9.12 5.43
CA THR A 88 -12.58 -7.68 5.32
C THR A 88 -11.23 -6.97 5.25
N ALA A 89 -11.19 -5.71 4.83
CA ALA A 89 -9.92 -5.04 4.56
C ALA A 89 -9.97 -3.52 4.70
N ASP A 90 -8.90 -2.95 5.24
CA ASP A 90 -8.55 -1.53 5.08
C ASP A 90 -7.23 -1.43 4.31
N ILE A 91 -7.30 -1.00 3.06
CA ILE A 91 -6.13 -0.79 2.21
C ILE A 91 -5.89 0.71 2.08
N THR A 92 -5.07 1.25 2.97
CA THR A 92 -4.66 2.66 3.01
C THR A 92 -3.14 2.76 2.85
N PRO A 93 -2.62 3.16 1.67
CA PRO A 93 -1.18 3.21 1.42
C PRO A 93 -0.38 4.18 2.30
N GLY A 94 -1.06 5.10 2.99
CA GLY A 94 -0.46 5.99 3.98
C GLY A 94 -0.02 5.26 5.25
N TYR A 95 -0.55 4.07 5.51
CA TYR A 95 -0.20 3.30 6.71
C TYR A 95 1.24 2.74 6.70
N ALA A 96 1.94 2.82 5.56
CA ALA A 96 3.34 2.42 5.44
C ALA A 96 4.28 3.19 6.39
N ALA A 97 3.86 4.35 6.87
CA ALA A 97 4.61 5.19 7.80
C ALA A 97 4.12 5.10 9.26
N LEU A 98 3.17 4.21 9.58
CA LEU A 98 2.76 3.98 10.97
C LEU A 98 3.90 3.37 11.78
N SER A 99 3.93 3.72 13.07
CA SER A 99 4.90 3.14 13.99
C SER A 99 4.59 1.67 14.30
N THR A 100 5.60 0.96 14.78
CA THR A 100 5.46 -0.43 15.28
C THR A 100 4.36 -0.53 16.34
N GLU A 101 4.29 0.44 17.26
CA GLU A 101 3.31 0.46 18.35
C GLU A 101 1.88 0.58 17.80
N ARG A 102 1.66 1.45 16.81
CA ARG A 102 0.36 1.58 16.19
C ARG A 102 -0.04 0.32 15.43
N LEU A 103 0.89 -0.26 14.67
CA LEU A 103 0.65 -1.51 13.93
C LEU A 103 0.32 -2.67 14.89
N ALA A 104 1.05 -2.78 16.00
CA ALA A 104 0.81 -3.79 17.03
C ALA A 104 -0.53 -3.57 17.74
N MET A 105 -0.91 -2.31 18.00
CA MET A 105 -2.23 -1.98 18.55
C MET A 105 -3.36 -2.39 17.59
N ILE A 106 -3.23 -2.09 16.28
CA ILE A 106 -4.21 -2.50 15.28
C ILE A 106 -4.33 -4.03 15.25
N ARG A 107 -3.20 -4.75 15.28
CA ARG A 107 -3.17 -6.21 15.36
C ARG A 107 -3.96 -6.71 16.58
N ALA A 108 -3.60 -6.23 17.77
CA ALA A 108 -4.23 -6.64 19.03
C ALA A 108 -5.74 -6.34 19.04
N GLY A 109 -6.17 -5.18 18.54
CA GLY A 109 -7.59 -4.81 18.51
C GLY A 109 -8.48 -5.77 17.72
N PHE A 110 -7.94 -6.43 16.68
CA PHE A 110 -8.64 -7.50 15.96
C PHE A 110 -8.50 -8.87 16.64
N GLU A 111 -7.33 -9.19 17.17
CA GLU A 111 -7.09 -10.43 17.92
C GLU A 111 -8.03 -10.54 19.14
N ASP A 112 -8.22 -9.44 19.88
CA ASP A 112 -9.12 -9.34 21.04
C ASP A 112 -10.60 -9.58 20.65
N ARG A 113 -10.94 -9.36 19.38
CA ARG A 113 -12.27 -9.62 18.81
C ARG A 113 -12.40 -11.00 18.16
N GLY A 114 -11.37 -11.83 18.26
CA GLY A 114 -11.33 -13.16 17.63
C GLY A 114 -11.22 -13.12 16.11
N VAL A 115 -10.77 -12.00 15.54
CA VAL A 115 -10.51 -11.82 14.10
C VAL A 115 -9.02 -11.99 13.86
N ARG A 116 -8.65 -12.70 12.78
CA ARG A 116 -7.23 -12.90 12.44
C ARG A 116 -6.72 -11.72 11.60
N PRO A 117 -5.79 -10.89 12.11
CA PRO A 117 -5.24 -9.79 11.33
C PRO A 117 -4.09 -10.28 10.44
N VAL A 118 -4.06 -9.83 9.19
CA VAL A 118 -2.98 -10.01 8.23
C VAL A 118 -2.55 -8.64 7.72
N ALA A 119 -1.25 -8.38 7.68
CA ALA A 119 -0.71 -7.18 7.06
C ALA A 119 -0.23 -7.49 5.63
N ALA A 120 -0.52 -6.60 4.68
CA ALA A 120 0.01 -6.69 3.32
C ALA A 120 0.74 -5.41 2.92
N PHE A 121 1.93 -5.59 2.33
CA PHE A 121 2.72 -4.50 1.79
C PHE A 121 3.18 -4.82 0.37
N LEU A 122 2.76 -3.99 -0.58
CA LEU A 122 3.14 -4.07 -1.98
C LEU A 122 4.35 -3.18 -2.24
N LEU A 123 5.39 -3.79 -2.78
CA LEU A 123 6.65 -3.18 -3.14
C LEU A 123 6.66 -2.90 -4.65
N ARG A 124 7.46 -1.92 -5.06
CA ARG A 124 7.68 -1.57 -6.47
C ARG A 124 9.06 -0.95 -6.59
N ASP A 125 9.73 -1.10 -7.74
CA ASP A 125 10.99 -0.40 -8.02
C ASP A 125 10.89 1.08 -7.54
N PRO A 126 11.74 1.51 -6.59
CA PRO A 126 11.73 2.86 -6.02
C PRO A 126 11.69 3.97 -7.06
N VAL A 127 12.44 3.87 -8.15
CA VAL A 127 12.49 4.87 -9.23
C VAL A 127 11.14 4.91 -9.95
N GLU A 128 10.61 3.75 -10.33
CA GLU A 128 9.30 3.66 -10.99
C GLU A 128 8.15 4.13 -10.08
N ARG A 129 8.24 3.86 -8.78
CA ARG A 129 7.26 4.29 -7.78
C ARG A 129 7.23 5.82 -7.68
N VAL A 130 8.38 6.46 -7.49
CA VAL A 130 8.45 7.93 -7.34
C VAL A 130 8.06 8.64 -8.64
N TRP A 131 8.45 8.11 -9.80
CA TRP A 131 8.08 8.67 -11.09
C TRP A 131 6.57 8.52 -11.36
N SER A 132 5.99 7.38 -10.99
CA SER A 132 4.54 7.19 -11.07
C SER A 132 3.77 8.17 -10.16
N ALA A 133 4.33 8.49 -8.98
CA ALA A 133 3.77 9.51 -8.09
C ALA A 133 3.91 10.92 -8.69
N ALA A 134 5.06 11.28 -9.27
CA ALA A 134 5.25 12.55 -9.95
C ALA A 134 4.24 12.76 -11.08
N ARG A 135 4.04 11.74 -11.93
CA ARG A 135 3.02 11.78 -13.00
C ARG A 135 1.60 11.98 -12.45
N MET A 136 1.28 11.36 -11.32
CA MET A 136 -0.02 11.57 -10.65
C MET A 136 -0.16 13.00 -10.14
N ASP A 137 0.88 13.59 -9.55
CA ASP A 137 0.83 14.93 -8.97
C ASP A 137 0.78 16.01 -10.05
N VAL A 138 1.58 15.89 -11.10
CA VAL A 138 1.51 16.77 -12.29
C VAL A 138 0.11 16.72 -12.91
N ARG A 139 -0.46 15.52 -13.11
CA ARG A 139 -1.83 15.38 -13.63
C ARG A 139 -2.88 16.03 -12.73
N ARG A 140 -2.75 15.91 -11.40
CA ARG A 140 -3.68 16.51 -10.43
C ARG A 140 -3.63 18.04 -10.47
N ARG A 141 -2.49 18.63 -10.81
CA ARG A 141 -2.35 20.09 -11.00
C ARG A 141 -2.99 20.58 -12.30
N GLY A 142 -3.14 19.70 -13.30
CA GLY A 142 -3.78 20.07 -14.57
C GLY A 142 -3.07 21.27 -15.22
N ALA A 143 -3.84 22.31 -15.55
CA ALA A 143 -3.32 23.53 -16.17
C ALA A 143 -2.33 24.33 -15.30
N GLU A 144 -2.28 24.07 -13.99
CA GLU A 144 -1.33 24.72 -13.07
C GLU A 144 0.04 24.02 -13.06
N ALA A 145 0.19 22.89 -13.75
CA ALA A 145 1.49 22.24 -13.87
C ALA A 145 2.44 23.08 -14.73
N THR A 146 3.51 23.57 -14.12
CA THR A 146 4.53 24.39 -14.81
C THR A 146 5.67 23.55 -15.41
N GLU A 147 5.71 22.26 -15.12
CA GLU A 147 6.80 21.35 -15.50
C GLU A 147 6.23 19.96 -15.82
N ASP A 148 6.93 19.23 -16.70
CA ASP A 148 6.67 17.83 -16.97
C ASP A 148 7.09 16.92 -15.79
N PRO A 149 6.57 15.68 -15.71
CA PRO A 149 6.88 14.76 -14.62
C PRO A 149 8.36 14.39 -14.48
N GLU A 150 9.12 14.34 -15.57
CA GLU A 150 10.54 13.98 -15.60
C GLU A 150 11.38 15.10 -14.97
N THR A 151 11.12 16.35 -15.37
CA THR A 151 11.72 17.56 -14.78
C THR A 151 11.31 17.68 -13.31
N TRP A 152 10.03 17.48 -13.00
CA TRP A 152 9.52 17.53 -11.63
C TRP A 152 10.23 16.53 -10.72
N ILE A 153 10.32 15.26 -11.14
CA ILE A 153 10.86 14.23 -10.26
C ILE A 153 12.36 14.37 -10.04
N SER A 154 13.11 14.97 -10.99
CA SER A 154 14.57 15.19 -10.87
C SER A 154 14.99 15.95 -9.60
N ARG A 155 14.08 16.72 -9.00
CA ARG A 155 14.31 17.49 -7.76
C ARG A 155 13.39 17.10 -6.60
N MET A 156 12.22 16.54 -6.89
CA MET A 156 11.20 16.30 -5.86
C MET A 156 11.33 14.96 -5.14
N TYR A 157 12.08 13.99 -5.69
CA TYR A 157 12.21 12.64 -5.12
C TYR A 157 12.72 12.61 -3.67
N VAL A 158 13.53 13.60 -3.27
CA VAL A 158 14.07 13.74 -1.90
C VAL A 158 13.08 14.33 -0.90
N ARG A 159 11.96 14.92 -1.37
CA ARG A 159 11.00 15.58 -0.48
C ARG A 159 10.22 14.51 0.31
N PRO A 160 9.84 14.78 1.57
CA PRO A 160 9.14 13.81 2.44
C PRO A 160 7.96 13.10 1.77
N MET A 161 7.16 13.82 0.96
CA MET A 161 6.03 13.24 0.24
C MET A 161 6.38 12.10 -0.73
N TYR A 162 7.63 12.04 -1.20
CA TYR A 162 8.17 10.96 -2.04
C TYR A 162 9.09 10.05 -1.25
N ALA A 163 10.06 10.62 -0.53
CA ALA A 163 11.10 9.88 0.17
C ALA A 163 10.50 8.93 1.22
N ASP A 164 9.67 9.45 2.13
CA ASP A 164 9.11 8.68 3.24
C ASP A 164 8.26 7.51 2.75
N ARG A 165 7.51 7.72 1.66
CA ARG A 165 6.68 6.68 1.01
C ARG A 165 7.47 5.62 0.26
N THR A 166 8.79 5.79 0.16
CA THR A 166 9.72 4.86 -0.50
C THR A 166 10.65 4.17 0.50
N ARG A 167 10.60 4.53 1.79
CA ARG A 167 11.39 3.91 2.86
C ARG A 167 10.84 2.54 3.26
N TYR A 168 10.86 1.60 2.30
CA TYR A 168 10.36 0.23 2.52
C TYR A 168 11.16 -0.48 3.61
N ASP A 169 12.44 -0.15 3.75
CA ASP A 169 13.31 -0.61 4.83
C ASP A 169 12.70 -0.32 6.22
N LEU A 170 12.16 0.88 6.41
CA LEU A 170 11.49 1.26 7.65
C LEU A 170 10.11 0.59 7.79
N THR A 171 9.31 0.57 6.72
CA THR A 171 7.98 -0.05 6.74
C THR A 171 8.06 -1.54 7.04
N MET A 172 8.96 -2.26 6.37
CA MET A 172 9.16 -3.70 6.56
C MET A 172 9.67 -4.00 7.97
N ALA A 173 10.62 -3.21 8.49
CA ALA A 173 11.10 -3.37 9.86
C ALA A 173 9.99 -3.17 10.90
N ALA A 174 9.12 -2.18 10.71
CA ALA A 174 7.99 -1.93 11.61
C ALA A 174 6.94 -3.05 11.55
N LEU A 175 6.61 -3.54 10.34
CA LEU A 175 5.71 -4.67 10.16
C LEU A 175 6.24 -5.94 10.82
N GLU A 176 7.51 -6.27 10.63
CA GLU A 176 8.13 -7.50 11.18
C GLU A 176 8.29 -7.47 12.69
N GLN A 177 8.30 -6.29 13.31
CA GLN A 177 8.23 -6.14 14.76
C GLN A 177 6.80 -6.21 15.29
N ALA A 178 5.82 -5.72 14.52
CA ALA A 178 4.43 -5.64 14.96
C ALA A 178 3.61 -6.91 14.70
N PHE A 179 3.93 -7.67 13.64
CA PHE A 179 3.20 -8.86 13.19
C PHE A 179 4.11 -10.09 13.11
N PRO A 180 3.58 -11.30 13.39
CA PRO A 180 4.33 -12.52 13.11
C PRO A 180 4.55 -12.67 11.60
N ARG A 181 5.70 -13.23 11.20
CA ARG A 181 6.06 -13.39 9.76
C ARG A 181 5.00 -14.13 8.95
N SER A 182 4.29 -15.08 9.56
CA SER A 182 3.21 -15.84 8.94
C SER A 182 1.93 -15.03 8.68
N ALA A 183 1.81 -13.82 9.24
CA ALA A 183 0.69 -12.91 9.02
C ALA A 183 1.09 -11.67 8.20
N ILE A 184 2.25 -11.71 7.53
CA ILE A 184 2.72 -10.62 6.67
C ILE A 184 2.83 -11.14 5.23
N PHE A 185 2.13 -10.46 4.32
CA PHE A 185 2.29 -10.63 2.90
C PHE A 185 3.13 -9.50 2.30
N TYR A 186 4.18 -9.87 1.57
CA TYR A 186 4.91 -8.96 0.71
C TYR A 186 4.65 -9.32 -0.75
N GLY A 187 4.08 -8.37 -1.50
CA GLY A 187 3.85 -8.52 -2.94
C GLY A 187 4.73 -7.57 -3.73
N PHE A 188 5.16 -7.99 -4.92
CA PHE A 188 5.87 -7.10 -5.86
C PHE A 188 4.91 -6.68 -6.96
N TYR A 189 4.80 -5.37 -7.21
CA TYR A 189 3.96 -4.82 -8.27
C TYR A 189 4.19 -5.52 -9.62
N GLU A 190 5.45 -5.81 -9.93
CA GLU A 190 5.89 -6.44 -11.18
C GLU A 190 5.39 -7.87 -11.37
N ARG A 191 4.94 -8.56 -10.29
CA ARG A 191 4.40 -9.93 -10.32
C ARG A 191 2.95 -10.04 -9.86
N LEU A 192 2.40 -8.98 -9.28
CA LEU A 192 1.11 -8.94 -8.58
C LEU A 192 -0.07 -9.50 -9.40
N PHE A 193 -0.02 -9.31 -10.72
CA PHE A 193 -1.12 -9.63 -11.63
C PHE A 193 -1.15 -11.11 -12.08
N SER A 194 -0.38 -11.98 -11.42
CA SER A 194 -0.25 -13.40 -11.77
C SER A 194 -0.88 -14.30 -10.72
N ALA A 195 -1.40 -15.45 -11.17
CA ALA A 195 -1.91 -16.49 -10.27
C ALA A 195 -0.84 -16.96 -9.26
N ASP A 196 0.44 -16.98 -9.65
CA ASP A 196 1.56 -17.35 -8.78
C ASP A 196 1.69 -16.45 -7.55
N THR A 197 1.34 -15.16 -7.68
CA THR A 197 1.33 -14.22 -6.54
C THR A 197 0.00 -14.25 -5.78
N LEU A 198 -1.11 -14.42 -6.49
CA LEU A 198 -2.45 -14.29 -5.93
C LEU A 198 -2.93 -15.55 -5.20
N ARG A 199 -2.53 -16.75 -5.63
CA ARG A 199 -2.89 -18.00 -4.93
C ARG A 199 -2.35 -18.03 -3.49
N PRO A 200 -1.05 -17.78 -3.23
CA PRO A 200 -0.55 -17.72 -1.85
C PRO A 200 -1.20 -16.60 -1.02
N LEU A 201 -1.53 -15.47 -1.66
CA LEU A 201 -2.25 -14.39 -0.98
C LEU A 201 -3.66 -14.82 -0.57
N CYS A 202 -4.44 -15.41 -1.47
CA CYS A 202 -5.79 -15.91 -1.17
C CYS A 202 -5.75 -16.98 -0.07
N GLU A 203 -4.80 -17.92 -0.14
CA GLU A 203 -4.58 -18.93 0.91
C GLU A 203 -4.27 -18.28 2.26
N LEU A 204 -3.32 -17.33 2.29
CA LEU A 204 -3.00 -16.59 3.50
C LEU A 204 -4.19 -15.80 4.04
N LEU A 205 -5.10 -15.31 3.20
CA LEU A 205 -6.28 -14.56 3.60
C LEU A 205 -7.48 -15.46 3.96
N GLY A 206 -7.43 -16.74 3.63
CA GLY A 206 -8.52 -17.69 3.89
C GLY A 206 -9.73 -17.51 2.97
N ILE A 207 -9.50 -17.05 1.73
CA ILE A 207 -10.52 -16.96 0.68
C ILE A 207 -10.14 -17.85 -0.50
N ASP A 208 -11.12 -18.24 -1.31
CA ASP A 208 -10.83 -18.98 -2.53
C ASP A 208 -10.13 -18.09 -3.55
N PHE A 209 -9.21 -18.69 -4.31
CA PHE A 209 -8.63 -18.04 -5.47
C PHE A 209 -9.67 -17.87 -6.57
N HIS A 210 -9.66 -16.71 -7.23
CA HIS A 210 -10.40 -16.43 -8.45
C HIS A 210 -9.48 -15.78 -9.47
N GLU A 211 -9.78 -15.97 -10.75
CA GLU A 211 -8.92 -15.45 -11.82
C GLU A 211 -8.90 -13.92 -11.82
N PRO A 212 -7.72 -13.29 -11.91
CA PRO A 212 -7.62 -11.84 -12.00
C PRO A 212 -8.16 -11.33 -13.34
N ASP A 213 -8.89 -10.22 -13.28
CA ASP A 213 -9.22 -9.44 -14.48
C ASP A 213 -7.97 -8.65 -14.91
N VAL A 214 -7.17 -9.27 -15.78
CA VAL A 214 -5.89 -8.73 -16.26
C VAL A 214 -6.05 -7.56 -17.23
N ASP A 215 -7.23 -7.43 -17.87
CA ASP A 215 -7.54 -6.34 -18.79
C ASP A 215 -7.99 -5.06 -18.05
N ARG A 216 -8.33 -5.19 -16.76
CA ARG A 216 -8.78 -4.06 -15.94
C ARG A 216 -7.67 -3.06 -15.66
N GLN A 217 -7.71 -1.94 -16.37
CA GLN A 217 -6.86 -0.78 -16.10
C GLN A 217 -7.36 0.00 -14.87
N VAL A 218 -6.69 -0.17 -13.72
CA VAL A 218 -7.02 0.57 -12.49
C VAL A 218 -6.01 1.69 -12.24
N ASN A 219 -6.48 2.94 -12.22
CA ASN A 219 -5.68 4.11 -11.82
C ASN A 219 -4.35 4.25 -12.57
N VAL A 220 -4.31 3.84 -13.83
CA VAL A 220 -3.13 3.97 -14.69
C VAL A 220 -2.79 5.46 -14.79
N SER A 221 -1.57 5.80 -14.42
CA SER A 221 -0.95 7.04 -14.89
C SER A 221 -0.26 6.64 -16.20
N PRO A 222 -0.80 7.00 -17.39
CA PRO A 222 -0.18 6.61 -18.65
C PRO A 222 1.23 7.19 -18.71
N LYS A 223 2.21 6.41 -19.17
CA LYS A 223 3.47 6.97 -19.64
C LYS A 223 3.15 7.54 -21.02
N ALA A 224 3.60 8.75 -21.33
CA ALA A 224 3.58 9.17 -22.73
C ALA A 224 4.39 8.14 -23.54
N GLU A 225 4.00 7.88 -24.78
CA GLU A 225 4.71 6.93 -25.64
C GLU A 225 6.19 7.31 -25.71
N GLY A 226 7.08 6.36 -25.39
CA GLY A 226 8.52 6.61 -25.35
C GLY A 226 9.03 7.46 -24.17
N ALA A 227 8.19 7.86 -23.21
CA ALA A 227 8.64 8.56 -22.02
C ALA A 227 9.59 7.66 -21.22
N THR A 228 10.81 8.14 -21.04
CA THR A 228 11.85 7.52 -20.21
C THR A 228 12.51 8.60 -19.37
N LEU A 229 12.77 8.31 -18.10
CA LEU A 229 13.64 9.18 -17.30
C LEU A 229 15.07 9.14 -17.85
N PRO A 230 15.78 10.29 -17.90
CA PRO A 230 17.20 10.29 -18.20
C PRO A 230 17.96 9.34 -17.29
N GLU A 231 18.92 8.60 -17.85
CA GLU A 231 19.66 7.57 -17.11
C GLU A 231 20.33 8.13 -15.85
N GLU A 232 20.89 9.34 -15.93
CA GLU A 232 21.51 9.99 -14.78
C GLU A 232 20.50 10.33 -13.67
N THR A 233 19.28 10.73 -14.05
CA THR A 233 18.19 10.94 -13.09
C THR A 233 17.79 9.62 -12.44
N ARG A 234 17.66 8.53 -13.21
CA ARG A 234 17.37 7.19 -12.68
C ARG A 234 18.45 6.73 -11.70
N ARG A 235 19.73 6.87 -12.08
CA ARG A 235 20.90 6.52 -11.26
C ARG A 235 20.92 7.33 -9.97
N THR A 236 20.69 8.64 -10.06
CA THR A 236 20.62 9.54 -8.89
C THR A 236 19.53 9.11 -7.91
N ILE A 237 18.32 8.86 -8.41
CA ILE A 237 17.19 8.41 -7.58
C ILE A 237 17.45 7.01 -7.01
N ALA A 238 17.98 6.08 -7.81
CA ALA A 238 18.30 4.73 -7.36
C ALA A 238 19.31 4.75 -6.20
N ARG A 239 20.40 5.50 -6.35
CA ARG A 239 21.41 5.66 -5.30
C ARG A 239 20.88 6.31 -4.04
N HIS A 240 19.99 7.31 -4.17
CA HIS A 240 19.33 7.90 -3.00
C HIS A 240 18.52 6.87 -2.20
N PHE A 241 17.89 5.91 -2.88
CA PHE A 241 17.15 4.81 -2.26
C PHE A 241 17.96 3.51 -2.14
N ALA A 242 19.30 3.54 -2.24
CA ALA A 242 20.14 2.34 -2.11
C ALA A 242 19.80 1.47 -0.87
N PRO A 243 19.59 2.04 0.34
CA PRO A 243 19.22 1.25 1.52
C PRO A 243 17.91 0.46 1.36
N VAL A 244 17.00 0.92 0.49
CA VAL A 244 15.73 0.25 0.21
C VAL A 244 15.97 -1.02 -0.61
N TYR A 245 16.83 -0.94 -1.63
CA TYR A 245 17.21 -2.12 -2.41
C TYR A 245 17.94 -3.14 -1.55
N ASP A 246 18.89 -2.68 -0.72
CA ASP A 246 19.64 -3.53 0.19
C ASP A 246 18.72 -4.26 1.18
N ALA A 247 17.78 -3.55 1.79
CA ALA A 247 16.82 -4.14 2.72
C ALA A 247 15.90 -5.17 2.06
N VAL A 248 15.43 -4.89 0.84
CA VAL A 248 14.58 -5.82 0.08
C VAL A 248 15.38 -7.06 -0.33
N GLN A 249 16.60 -6.89 -0.86
CA GLN A 249 17.45 -8.03 -1.23
C GLN A 249 17.82 -8.90 -0.01
N LEU A 250 18.13 -8.27 1.13
CA LEU A 250 18.41 -8.98 2.38
C LEU A 250 17.20 -9.80 2.84
N ARG A 251 15.99 -9.26 2.69
CA ARG A 251 14.75 -9.94 3.08
C ARG A 251 14.35 -11.07 2.12
N PHE A 252 14.72 -10.97 0.85
CA PHE A 252 14.41 -11.93 -0.22
C PHE A 252 15.70 -12.36 -0.93
N PRO A 253 16.57 -13.16 -0.27
CA PRO A 253 17.89 -13.50 -0.80
C PRO A 253 17.83 -14.28 -2.12
N ASP A 254 16.80 -15.08 -2.32
CA ASP A 254 16.60 -15.90 -3.53
C ASP A 254 15.97 -15.13 -4.69
N LEU A 255 15.58 -13.87 -4.47
CA LEU A 255 15.02 -13.02 -5.51
C LEU A 255 16.15 -12.34 -6.29
N ASP A 256 16.20 -12.54 -7.62
CA ASP A 256 16.97 -11.66 -8.50
C ASP A 256 16.29 -10.29 -8.59
N LEU A 257 16.62 -9.42 -7.62
CA LEU A 257 16.04 -8.09 -7.52
C LEU A 257 16.44 -7.22 -8.71
N SER A 258 17.61 -7.45 -9.31
CA SER A 258 18.09 -6.67 -10.45
C SER A 258 17.36 -7.02 -11.76
N ALA A 259 16.85 -8.23 -11.88
CA ALA A 259 15.92 -8.62 -12.95
C ALA A 259 14.53 -8.03 -12.72
N LEU A 260 14.06 -8.04 -11.47
CA LEU A 260 12.72 -7.54 -11.14
C LEU A 260 12.62 -6.01 -11.16
N TRP A 261 13.61 -5.34 -10.58
CA TRP A 261 13.74 -3.89 -10.44
C TRP A 261 15.01 -3.43 -11.18
N PRO A 262 14.90 -3.10 -12.48
CA PRO A 262 16.06 -2.74 -13.30
C PRO A 262 16.87 -1.57 -12.74
N SER A 263 16.27 -0.67 -11.94
CA SER A 263 16.98 0.44 -11.32
C SER A 263 18.02 0.00 -10.28
N ALA A 264 17.92 -1.21 -9.74
CA ALA A 264 18.94 -1.78 -8.87
C ALA A 264 20.30 -1.98 -9.57
N ARG A 265 20.31 -2.09 -10.91
CA ARG A 265 21.55 -2.19 -11.71
C ARG A 265 22.33 -0.88 -11.78
N LEU A 266 21.76 0.21 -11.30
CA LEU A 266 22.34 1.57 -11.34
C LEU A 266 23.03 1.97 -10.04
N LEU A 267 22.97 1.12 -9.01
CA LEU A 267 23.61 1.35 -7.71
C LEU A 267 25.14 1.42 -7.86
#